data_AF-A0A1H1I855-F1
#
_entry.id   AF-A0A1H1I855-F1
#
_cell.length_a   1.000
_cell.length_b   1.000
_cell.length_c   1.000
_cell.angle_alpha   90.00
_cell.angle_beta   90.00
_cell.angle_gamma   90.00
#
_symmetry.space_group_name_H-M   'P 1'
#
loop_
_entity.id
_entity.type
_entity.pdbx_description
1 polymer ?
#
loop_
_entity_poly.entity_id
_entity_poly.type
_entity_poly.pdbx_seq_one_letter_code
_entity_poly.pdbx_strand_id
1 'polypeptide(L)'
;MRRLLTGCFVTLLLLLNTLTLIGPLMVFALLKLILPGRFRDYASWSVMWIAETWSEIDKLIFRLCIPTQWDIRGGDDLRRDTSYLVISNHQSWVDIPALIQTLNRRTPFFKFFLKKELIWVPFLGLAWWALDYPFMKRYSKAFLARHPELAGKDLEITRQACELFKRQPVTVVNYLEGTRYTAAKSAQQQSPFTHLLKPKAGGVAFVLAAMGEQLDAILDVTVVYPQQGIPGFWDLISGNVPRVIIDIKTRELDPALWQGDYENDPRFREDIQNWVNQLWIEKDWRIDALRGESR
;
A
#
# COMPACT_ATOMS: atom_id res chain seq x y z
N MET A 1 23.30 -4.62 23.54
CA MET A 1 22.74 -5.97 23.78
C MET A 1 21.22 -6.01 23.77
N ARG A 2 20.51 -5.20 24.58
CA ARG A 2 19.03 -5.19 24.65
C ARG A 2 18.32 -5.06 23.29
N ARG A 3 18.68 -4.08 22.46
CA ARG A 3 18.05 -3.85 21.13
C ARG A 3 18.21 -5.03 20.17
N LEU A 4 19.38 -5.68 20.17
CA LEU A 4 19.61 -6.87 19.36
C LEU A 4 18.72 -8.02 19.81
N LEU A 5 18.64 -8.27 21.12
CA LEU A 5 17.76 -9.31 21.68
C LEU A 5 16.29 -9.02 21.38
N THR A 6 15.83 -7.77 21.53
CA THR A 6 14.48 -7.35 21.14
C THR A 6 14.23 -7.61 19.65
N GLY A 7 15.15 -7.18 18.78
CA GLY A 7 15.03 -7.39 17.34
C GLY A 7 14.95 -8.87 16.96
N CYS A 8 15.81 -9.71 17.53
CA CYS A 8 15.79 -11.16 17.31
C CYS A 8 14.49 -11.80 17.82
N PHE A 9 14.04 -11.40 19.02
CA PHE A 9 12.81 -11.93 19.62
C PHE A 9 11.57 -11.54 18.81
N VAL A 10 11.44 -10.27 18.44
CA VAL A 10 10.34 -9.79 17.57
C VAL A 10 10.38 -10.51 16.22
N THR A 11 11.55 -10.63 15.60
CA THR A 11 11.69 -11.37 14.32
C THR A 11 11.23 -12.82 14.46
N LEU A 12 11.60 -13.50 15.56
CA LEU A 12 11.17 -14.86 15.83
C LEU A 12 9.65 -14.96 15.96
N LEU A 13 9.01 -14.05 16.70
CA LEU A 13 7.56 -14.05 16.85
C LEU A 13 6.84 -13.79 15.53
N LEU A 14 7.31 -12.84 14.72
CA LEU A 14 6.76 -12.56 13.38
C LEU A 14 6.92 -13.77 12.45
N LEU A 15 8.07 -14.45 12.52
CA LEU A 15 8.33 -15.66 11.75
C LEU A 15 7.39 -16.79 12.17
N LEU A 16 7.24 -17.04 13.46
CA LEU A 16 6.32 -18.06 13.99
C LEU A 16 4.88 -17.76 13.56
N ASN A 17 4.42 -16.51 13.71
CA ASN A 17 3.10 -16.07 13.24
C ASN A 17 2.89 -16.38 11.75
N THR A 18 3.89 -16.04 10.92
CA THR A 18 3.87 -16.30 9.47
C THR A 18 3.82 -17.79 9.15
N LEU A 19 4.67 -18.61 9.79
CA LEU A 19 4.72 -20.06 9.56
C LEU A 19 3.46 -20.78 10.03
N THR A 20 2.83 -20.31 11.11
CA THR A 20 1.58 -20.90 11.60
C THR A 20 0.41 -20.59 10.67
N LEU A 21 0.28 -19.36 10.18
CA LEU A 21 -0.89 -18.95 9.41
C LEU A 21 -0.78 -19.22 7.90
N ILE A 22 0.42 -19.38 7.35
CA ILE A 22 0.58 -19.69 5.92
C ILE A 22 -0.06 -21.03 5.54
N GLY A 23 -0.03 -22.04 6.40
CA GLY A 23 -0.61 -23.36 6.13
C GLY A 23 -2.13 -23.28 5.87
N PRO A 24 -2.93 -22.83 6.85
CA PRO A 24 -4.37 -22.62 6.67
C PRO A 24 -4.69 -21.68 5.51
N LEU A 25 -3.91 -20.60 5.34
CA LEU A 25 -4.08 -19.65 4.23
C LEU A 25 -3.96 -20.37 2.88
N MET A 26 -2.95 -21.22 2.71
CA MET A 26 -2.74 -21.96 1.48
C MET A 26 -3.81 -23.02 1.22
N VAL A 27 -4.36 -23.65 2.26
CA VAL A 27 -5.51 -24.56 2.11
C VAL A 27 -6.69 -23.84 1.45
N PHE A 28 -7.09 -22.68 1.98
CA PHE A 28 -8.19 -21.91 1.39
C PHE A 28 -7.83 -21.31 0.03
N ALA A 29 -6.55 -20.95 -0.20
CA ALA A 29 -6.09 -20.49 -1.50
C ALA A 29 -6.24 -21.56 -2.59
N LEU A 30 -5.91 -22.82 -2.28
CA LEU A 30 -6.08 -23.94 -3.20
C LEU A 30 -7.56 -24.30 -3.39
N LEU A 31 -8.38 -24.27 -2.33
CA LEU A 31 -9.83 -24.44 -2.44
C LEU A 31 -10.46 -23.37 -3.35
N LYS A 32 -9.99 -22.12 -3.28
CA LYS A 32 -10.43 -21.03 -4.17
C LYS A 32 -10.21 -21.34 -5.66
N LEU A 33 -9.24 -22.18 -6.02
CA LEU A 33 -8.98 -22.53 -7.42
C LEU A 33 -10.00 -23.51 -8.01
N ILE A 34 -10.61 -24.36 -7.17
CA ILE A 34 -11.51 -25.43 -7.60
C ILE A 34 -12.98 -25.14 -7.31
N LEU A 35 -13.27 -24.32 -6.30
CA LEU A 35 -14.64 -24.03 -5.90
C LEU A 35 -15.28 -23.00 -6.85
N PRO A 36 -16.51 -23.23 -7.33
CA PRO A 36 -17.24 -22.28 -8.18
C PRO A 36 -18.11 -21.31 -7.37
N GLY A 37 -18.47 -20.18 -8.00
CA GLY A 37 -19.48 -19.25 -7.49
C GLY A 37 -19.23 -18.77 -6.06
N ARG A 38 -20.25 -18.84 -5.21
CA ARG A 38 -20.19 -18.34 -3.82
C ARG A 38 -19.17 -19.09 -2.94
N PHE A 39 -18.91 -20.36 -3.23
CA PHE A 39 -17.91 -21.13 -2.49
C PHE A 39 -16.49 -20.60 -2.74
N ARG A 40 -16.21 -20.13 -3.97
CA ARG A 40 -14.98 -19.39 -4.27
C ARG A 40 -14.87 -18.12 -3.43
N ASP A 41 -15.97 -17.37 -3.34
CA ASP A 41 -16.01 -16.11 -2.63
C ASP A 41 -15.82 -16.33 -1.12
N TYR A 42 -16.40 -17.39 -0.54
CA TYR A 42 -16.13 -17.79 0.85
C TYR A 42 -14.68 -18.21 1.07
N ALA A 43 -14.07 -18.95 0.14
CA ALA A 43 -12.65 -19.29 0.24
C ALA A 43 -11.76 -18.03 0.17
N SER A 44 -12.07 -17.09 -0.73
CA SER A 44 -11.40 -15.78 -0.82
C SER A 44 -11.54 -14.98 0.48
N TRP A 45 -12.75 -14.94 1.05
CA TRP A 45 -13.01 -14.31 2.33
C TRP A 45 -12.19 -14.93 3.45
N SER A 46 -12.10 -16.27 3.52
CA SER A 46 -11.27 -16.97 4.51
C SER A 46 -9.79 -16.62 4.37
N VAL A 47 -9.26 -16.54 3.14
CA VAL A 47 -7.88 -16.12 2.88
C VAL A 47 -7.64 -14.70 3.43
N MET A 48 -8.56 -13.76 3.16
CA MET A 48 -8.47 -12.39 3.68
C MET A 48 -8.57 -12.35 5.21
N TRP A 49 -9.48 -13.11 5.81
CA TRP A 49 -9.65 -13.18 7.27
C TRP A 49 -8.39 -13.71 7.97
N ILE A 50 -7.71 -14.71 7.38
CA ILE A 50 -6.44 -15.21 7.89
C ILE A 50 -5.35 -14.12 7.80
N ALA A 51 -5.28 -13.38 6.69
CA ALA A 51 -4.32 -12.28 6.52
C ALA A 51 -4.59 -11.10 7.48
N GLU A 52 -5.85 -10.74 7.72
CA GLU A 52 -6.24 -9.76 8.74
C GLU A 52 -5.85 -10.23 10.14
N THR A 53 -5.98 -11.53 10.42
CA THR A 53 -5.60 -12.14 11.69
C THR A 53 -4.08 -12.16 11.89
N TRP A 54 -3.32 -12.52 10.85
CA TRP A 54 -1.86 -12.38 10.82
C TRP A 54 -1.44 -10.95 11.16
N SER A 55 -2.10 -9.97 10.52
CA SER A 55 -1.85 -8.55 10.75
C SER A 55 -2.19 -8.09 12.17
N GLU A 56 -3.28 -8.60 12.78
CA GLU A 56 -3.59 -8.30 14.19
C GLU A 56 -2.57 -8.89 15.17
N ILE A 57 -2.06 -10.09 14.90
CA ILE A 57 -1.01 -10.69 15.72
C ILE A 57 0.29 -9.88 15.61
N ASP A 58 0.67 -9.42 14.41
CA ASP A 58 1.80 -8.53 14.22
C ASP A 58 1.64 -7.22 15.00
N LYS A 59 0.44 -6.62 14.97
CA LYS A 59 0.12 -5.43 15.78
C LYS A 59 0.29 -5.70 17.28
N LEU A 60 -0.14 -6.87 17.75
CA LEU A 60 0.02 -7.28 19.14
C LEU A 60 1.49 -7.48 19.51
N ILE A 61 2.28 -8.14 18.66
CA ILE A 61 3.73 -8.31 18.83
C ILE A 61 4.39 -6.94 18.96
N PHE A 62 4.09 -6.00 18.07
CA PHE A 62 4.65 -4.65 18.15
C PHE A 62 4.22 -3.93 19.44
N ARG A 63 2.95 -4.01 19.83
CA ARG A 63 2.46 -3.39 21.08
C ARG A 63 3.18 -3.92 22.32
N LEU A 64 3.47 -5.22 22.37
CA LEU A 64 4.05 -5.88 23.55
C LEU A 64 5.57 -5.78 23.60
N CYS A 65 6.24 -5.75 22.45
CA CYS A 65 7.70 -5.96 22.38
C CYS A 65 8.50 -4.69 22.08
N ILE A 66 7.90 -3.65 21.48
CA ILE A 66 8.62 -2.42 21.11
C ILE A 66 7.93 -1.17 21.69
N PRO A 67 8.70 -0.12 22.04
CA PRO A 67 8.15 1.09 22.67
C PRO A 67 7.53 2.08 21.67
N THR A 68 7.39 1.70 20.40
CA THR A 68 6.94 2.60 19.33
C THR A 68 5.53 3.12 19.60
N GLN A 69 5.40 4.44 19.67
CA GLN A 69 4.11 5.12 19.75
C GLN A 69 3.55 5.33 18.35
N TRP A 70 2.38 4.76 18.10
CA TRP A 70 1.63 4.93 16.85
C TRP A 70 0.60 6.05 17.05
N ASP A 71 0.89 7.22 16.51
CA ASP A 71 -0.02 8.38 16.52
C ASP A 71 -0.86 8.34 15.24
N ILE A 72 -2.04 7.76 15.33
CA ILE A 72 -2.97 7.57 14.20
C ILE A 72 -4.09 8.60 14.32
N ARG A 73 -4.23 9.44 13.31
CA ARG A 73 -5.19 10.55 13.26
C ARG A 73 -6.15 10.38 12.09
N GLY A 74 -7.42 10.66 12.33
CA GLY A 74 -8.49 10.57 11.33
C GLY A 74 -8.93 9.13 11.00
N GLY A 75 -9.81 9.03 10.01
CA GLY A 75 -10.41 7.76 9.56
C GLY A 75 -11.41 7.17 10.56
N ASP A 76 -12.10 8.01 11.33
CA ASP A 76 -13.10 7.57 12.32
C ASP A 76 -14.34 6.95 11.66
N ASP A 77 -14.60 7.31 10.40
CA ASP A 77 -15.72 6.89 9.57
C ASP A 77 -15.41 5.70 8.64
N LEU A 78 -14.21 5.10 8.76
CA LEU A 78 -13.80 3.97 7.93
C LEU A 78 -14.67 2.74 8.17
N ARG A 79 -15.09 2.12 7.07
CA ARG A 79 -15.94 0.92 7.05
C ARG A 79 -15.28 -0.22 6.29
N ARG A 80 -15.69 -1.46 6.57
CA ARG A 80 -15.13 -2.67 5.96
C ARG A 80 -15.94 -3.23 4.78
N ASP A 81 -17.12 -2.68 4.54
CA ASP A 81 -18.09 -3.12 3.55
C ASP A 81 -18.00 -2.35 2.23
N THR A 82 -17.00 -1.48 2.08
CA THR A 82 -16.81 -0.65 0.90
C THR A 82 -15.33 -0.57 0.49
N SER A 83 -15.05 -0.16 -0.74
CA SER A 83 -13.69 -0.08 -1.28
C SER A 83 -13.08 1.31 -1.16
N TYR A 84 -11.77 1.37 -0.96
CA TYR A 84 -11.03 2.62 -0.82
C TYR A 84 -9.80 2.64 -1.72
N LEU A 85 -9.43 3.84 -2.17
CA LEU A 85 -8.14 4.11 -2.78
C LEU A 85 -7.27 4.87 -1.78
N VAL A 86 -6.25 4.21 -1.24
CA VAL A 86 -5.26 4.87 -0.38
C VAL A 86 -4.17 5.48 -1.25
N ILE A 87 -3.92 6.77 -1.06
CA ILE A 87 -2.79 7.49 -1.66
C ILE A 87 -1.84 7.86 -0.53
N SER A 88 -0.57 7.43 -0.62
CA SER A 88 0.40 7.66 0.44
C SER A 88 1.78 8.05 -0.09
N ASN A 89 2.53 8.79 0.74
CA ASN A 89 3.97 8.97 0.55
C ASN A 89 4.73 7.70 0.94
N HIS A 90 5.92 7.51 0.37
CA HIS A 90 6.71 6.29 0.55
C HIS A 90 8.13 6.64 0.97
N GLN A 91 8.49 6.32 2.21
CA GLN A 91 9.77 6.68 2.80
C GLN A 91 10.53 5.44 3.30
N SER A 92 9.83 4.47 3.90
CA SER A 92 10.46 3.35 4.60
C SER A 92 9.78 2.00 4.33
N TRP A 93 10.49 0.92 4.67
CA TRP A 93 9.84 -0.37 4.87
C TRP A 93 8.83 -0.32 6.03
N VAL A 94 9.02 0.58 6.98
CA VAL A 94 8.12 0.81 8.13
C VAL A 94 6.74 1.33 7.69
N ASP A 95 6.61 1.87 6.47
CA ASP A 95 5.33 2.36 5.94
C ASP A 95 4.29 1.23 5.89
N ILE A 96 4.71 -0.01 5.60
CA ILE A 96 3.78 -1.16 5.53
C ILE A 96 3.25 -1.51 6.94
N PRO A 97 4.08 -1.74 7.97
CA PRO A 97 3.62 -1.85 9.35
C PRO A 97 2.75 -0.66 9.81
N ALA A 98 3.07 0.57 9.39
CA ALA A 98 2.26 1.74 9.71
C ALA A 98 0.85 1.64 9.12
N LEU A 99 0.72 1.23 7.85
CA LEU A 99 -0.58 0.96 7.24
C LEU A 99 -1.31 -0.23 7.88
N ILE A 100 -0.60 -1.29 8.28
CA ILE A 100 -1.19 -2.41 9.04
C ILE A 100 -1.80 -1.90 10.35
N GLN A 101 -1.03 -1.16 11.14
CA GLN A 101 -1.49 -0.58 12.42
C GLN A 101 -2.71 0.31 12.22
N THR A 102 -2.74 1.04 11.11
CA THR A 102 -3.74 2.06 10.81
C THR A 102 -5.03 1.50 10.23
N LEU A 103 -4.96 0.59 9.27
CA LEU A 103 -6.08 0.21 8.40
C LEU A 103 -6.60 -1.21 8.66
N ASN A 104 -5.79 -2.11 9.23
CA ASN A 104 -6.21 -3.49 9.40
C ASN A 104 -7.48 -3.57 10.26
N ARG A 105 -8.51 -4.26 9.73
CA ARG A 105 -9.86 -4.36 10.30
C ARG A 105 -10.61 -3.04 10.49
N ARG A 106 -10.12 -1.92 9.94
CA ARG A 106 -10.85 -0.63 9.82
C ARG A 106 -11.34 -0.39 8.38
N THR A 107 -10.57 -0.86 7.40
CA THR A 107 -10.97 -0.97 5.98
C THR A 107 -11.01 -2.44 5.56
N PRO A 108 -11.49 -2.78 4.34
CA PRO A 108 -11.16 -4.08 3.78
C PRO A 108 -9.64 -4.29 3.71
N PHE A 109 -9.21 -5.55 3.64
CA PHE A 109 -7.80 -5.87 3.60
C PHE A 109 -7.13 -5.20 2.40
N PHE A 110 -6.06 -4.46 2.67
CA PHE A 110 -5.44 -3.64 1.64
C PHE A 110 -4.51 -4.46 0.74
N LYS A 111 -4.33 -3.99 -0.50
CA LYS A 111 -3.47 -4.60 -1.52
C LYS A 111 -2.59 -3.55 -2.18
N PHE A 112 -1.38 -3.96 -2.58
CA PHE A 112 -0.46 -3.15 -3.36
C PHE A 112 -0.20 -3.78 -4.71
N PHE A 113 0.20 -2.95 -5.68
CA PHE A 113 0.85 -3.40 -6.91
C PHE A 113 2.29 -3.83 -6.61
N LEU A 114 2.50 -5.15 -6.51
CA LEU A 114 3.80 -5.74 -6.21
C LEU A 114 4.65 -5.85 -7.45
N LYS A 115 5.98 -5.81 -7.26
CA LYS A 115 6.90 -6.20 -8.33
C LYS A 115 6.84 -7.71 -8.53
N LYS A 116 6.90 -8.18 -9.78
CA LYS A 116 6.86 -9.61 -10.10
C LYS A 116 7.88 -10.44 -9.32
N GLU A 117 9.07 -9.91 -9.05
CA GLU A 117 10.13 -10.62 -8.33
C GLU A 117 9.73 -11.00 -6.89
N LEU A 118 8.75 -10.30 -6.30
CA LEU A 118 8.30 -10.55 -4.93
C LEU A 118 7.53 -11.87 -4.78
N ILE A 119 7.11 -12.52 -5.87
CA ILE A 119 6.50 -13.85 -5.81
C ILE A 119 7.48 -14.91 -5.26
N TRP A 120 8.79 -14.65 -5.35
CA TRP A 120 9.84 -15.56 -4.91
C TRP A 120 10.25 -15.38 -3.45
N VAL A 121 9.68 -14.40 -2.75
CA VAL A 121 9.94 -14.24 -1.31
C VAL A 121 9.33 -15.44 -0.58
N PRO A 122 10.11 -16.23 0.19
CA PRO A 122 9.59 -17.40 0.88
C PRO A 122 8.38 -17.07 1.76
N PHE A 123 7.33 -17.88 1.66
CA PHE A 123 6.03 -17.75 2.33
C PHE A 123 5.21 -16.53 1.92
N LEU A 124 5.77 -15.31 1.99
CA LEU A 124 5.06 -14.07 1.66
C LEU A 124 4.67 -13.99 0.18
N GLY A 125 5.52 -14.47 -0.73
CA GLY A 125 5.22 -14.55 -2.17
C GLY A 125 3.96 -15.36 -2.46
N LEU A 126 3.83 -16.50 -1.80
CA LEU A 126 2.64 -17.37 -1.89
C LEU A 126 1.42 -16.74 -1.21
N ALA A 127 1.60 -16.08 -0.06
CA ALA A 127 0.52 -15.38 0.62
C ALA A 127 -0.06 -14.24 -0.25
N TRP A 128 0.81 -13.43 -0.86
CA TRP A 128 0.39 -12.36 -1.77
C TRP A 128 -0.33 -12.91 -3.01
N TRP A 129 0.15 -14.01 -3.59
CA TRP A 129 -0.56 -14.70 -4.66
C TRP A 129 -1.95 -15.19 -4.23
N ALA A 130 -2.04 -15.83 -3.07
CA ALA A 130 -3.30 -16.32 -2.51
C ALA A 130 -4.31 -15.19 -2.26
N LEU A 131 -3.81 -14.03 -1.84
CA LEU A 131 -4.57 -12.79 -1.60
C LEU A 131 -4.91 -12.02 -2.89
N ASP A 132 -4.63 -12.58 -4.08
CA ASP A 132 -4.84 -11.92 -5.37
C ASP A 132 -4.13 -10.56 -5.48
N TYR A 133 -2.91 -10.44 -4.93
CA TYR A 133 -2.11 -9.24 -5.14
C TYR A 133 -1.64 -9.16 -6.61
N PRO A 134 -1.76 -7.99 -7.25
CA PRO A 134 -1.31 -7.81 -8.62
C PRO A 134 0.22 -7.76 -8.68
N PHE A 135 0.81 -8.69 -9.41
CA PHE A 135 2.25 -8.74 -9.68
C PHE A 135 2.58 -8.08 -11.02
N MET A 136 3.17 -6.91 -10.95
CA MET A 136 3.45 -6.01 -12.07
C MET A 136 4.82 -6.26 -12.69
N LYS A 137 4.89 -6.11 -14.02
CA LYS A 137 6.15 -6.06 -14.77
C LYS A 137 6.39 -4.63 -15.23
N ARG A 138 7.18 -3.88 -14.46
CA ARG A 138 7.54 -2.51 -14.81
C ARG A 138 8.58 -2.49 -15.94
N TYR A 139 8.12 -2.40 -17.18
CA TYR A 139 9.00 -2.23 -18.33
C TYR A 139 9.58 -0.81 -18.36
N SER A 140 10.88 -0.69 -18.61
CA SER A 140 11.50 0.63 -18.80
C SER A 140 11.15 1.19 -20.19
N LYS A 141 11.17 2.52 -20.35
CA LYS A 141 10.95 3.15 -21.67
C LYS A 141 11.91 2.61 -22.73
N ALA A 142 13.18 2.44 -22.37
CA ALA A 142 14.20 1.88 -23.27
C ALA A 142 13.92 0.42 -23.65
N PHE A 143 13.35 -0.37 -22.74
CA PHE A 143 12.96 -1.75 -23.03
C PHE A 143 11.73 -1.81 -23.93
N LEU A 144 10.69 -1.01 -23.66
CA LEU A 144 9.49 -0.93 -24.50
C LEU A 144 9.79 -0.42 -25.91
N ALA A 145 10.75 0.50 -26.06
CA ALA A 145 11.20 0.95 -27.37
C ALA A 145 11.81 -0.18 -28.22
N ARG A 146 12.40 -1.20 -27.57
CA ARG A 146 12.94 -2.40 -28.23
C ARG A 146 11.90 -3.51 -28.38
N HIS A 147 10.85 -3.47 -27.56
CA HIS A 147 9.79 -4.47 -27.49
C HIS A 147 8.41 -3.80 -27.51
N PRO A 148 8.01 -3.15 -28.63
CA PRO A 148 6.74 -2.43 -28.73
C PRO A 148 5.52 -3.34 -28.52
N GLU A 149 5.64 -4.64 -28.80
CA GLU A 149 4.61 -5.66 -28.55
C GLU A 149 4.29 -5.89 -27.07
N LEU A 150 5.13 -5.37 -26.16
CA LEU A 150 4.92 -5.44 -24.72
C LEU A 150 4.30 -4.15 -24.14
N ALA A 151 4.11 -3.12 -24.96
CA ALA A 151 3.35 -1.93 -24.57
C ALA A 151 1.91 -2.33 -24.21
N GLY A 152 1.37 -1.76 -23.13
CA GLY A 152 0.01 -2.05 -22.66
C GLY A 152 -0.16 -3.39 -21.92
N LYS A 153 0.78 -4.34 -21.98
CA LYS A 153 0.62 -5.63 -21.27
C LYS A 153 0.52 -5.51 -19.76
N ASP A 154 1.27 -4.58 -19.15
CA ASP A 154 1.19 -4.33 -17.71
C ASP A 154 -0.20 -3.78 -17.36
N LEU A 155 -0.77 -2.94 -18.22
CA LEU A 155 -2.12 -2.40 -18.09
C LEU A 155 -3.19 -3.50 -18.09
N GLU A 156 -3.08 -4.44 -19.02
CA GLU A 156 -4.01 -5.57 -19.14
C GLU A 156 -3.98 -6.47 -17.88
N ILE A 157 -2.78 -6.80 -17.39
CA ILE A 157 -2.61 -7.55 -16.13
C ILE A 157 -3.27 -6.80 -14.96
N THR A 158 -3.07 -5.48 -14.92
CA THR A 158 -3.65 -4.64 -13.86
C THR A 158 -5.17 -4.61 -13.95
N ARG A 159 -5.73 -4.56 -15.17
CA ARG A 159 -7.18 -4.60 -15.41
C ARG A 159 -7.78 -5.91 -14.94
N GLN A 160 -7.16 -7.03 -15.31
CA GLN A 160 -7.59 -8.35 -14.85
C GLN A 160 -7.57 -8.46 -13.32
N ALA A 161 -6.56 -7.89 -12.65
CA ALA A 161 -6.51 -7.86 -11.20
C ALA A 161 -7.62 -7.01 -10.58
N CYS A 162 -7.91 -5.84 -11.16
CA CYS A 162 -9.01 -4.98 -10.71
C CYS A 162 -10.38 -5.64 -10.91
N GLU A 163 -10.59 -6.43 -11.99
CA GLU A 163 -11.83 -7.20 -12.16
C GLU A 163 -12.06 -8.22 -11.03
N LEU A 164 -10.99 -8.84 -10.51
CA LEU A 164 -11.10 -9.73 -9.34
C LEU A 164 -11.52 -8.98 -8.07
N PHE A 165 -11.19 -7.70 -7.98
CA PHE A 165 -11.57 -6.86 -6.85
C PHE A 165 -13.03 -6.42 -6.92
N LYS A 166 -13.66 -6.44 -8.09
CA LYS A 166 -15.08 -6.08 -8.22
C LYS A 166 -16.05 -7.00 -7.46
N ARG A 167 -15.59 -8.18 -7.07
CA ARG A 167 -16.41 -9.18 -6.35
C ARG A 167 -16.46 -8.97 -4.84
N GLN A 168 -15.56 -8.19 -4.27
CA GLN A 168 -15.42 -8.04 -2.82
C GLN A 168 -14.79 -6.69 -2.47
N PRO A 169 -15.22 -6.02 -1.39
CA PRO A 169 -14.59 -4.78 -0.95
C PRO A 169 -13.07 -4.92 -0.80
N VAL A 170 -12.32 -3.93 -1.29
CA VAL A 170 -10.86 -3.91 -1.21
C VAL A 170 -10.34 -2.50 -0.95
N THR A 171 -9.21 -2.41 -0.26
CA THR A 171 -8.43 -1.16 -0.17
C THR A 171 -7.23 -1.25 -1.10
N VAL A 172 -7.16 -0.44 -2.15
CA VAL A 172 -6.01 -0.40 -3.06
C VAL A 172 -5.07 0.70 -2.61
N VAL A 173 -3.81 0.35 -2.31
CA VAL A 173 -2.82 1.33 -1.85
C VAL A 173 -1.86 1.69 -2.98
N ASN A 174 -1.69 2.99 -3.19
CA ASN A 174 -0.82 3.54 -4.19
C ASN A 174 0.20 4.51 -3.60
N TYR A 175 1.47 4.19 -3.80
CA TYR A 175 2.60 5.06 -3.48
C TYR A 175 3.03 5.79 -4.75
N LEU A 176 2.57 7.03 -4.94
CA LEU A 176 2.72 7.70 -6.24
C LEU A 176 4.17 8.05 -6.59
N GLU A 177 5.08 8.10 -5.60
CA GLU A 177 6.52 8.25 -5.82
C GLU A 177 7.10 7.05 -6.62
N GLY A 178 6.44 5.89 -6.54
CA GLY A 178 6.83 4.64 -7.18
C GLY A 178 8.11 4.00 -6.61
N THR A 179 8.76 4.67 -5.66
CA THR A 179 9.95 4.23 -4.92
C THR A 179 10.04 4.99 -3.60
N ARG A 180 10.79 4.45 -2.64
CA ARG A 180 11.02 5.14 -1.37
C ARG A 180 11.86 6.39 -1.55
N TYR A 181 11.46 7.46 -0.87
CA TYR A 181 12.18 8.71 -0.77
C TYR A 181 13.61 8.50 -0.27
N THR A 182 14.55 9.17 -0.94
CA THR A 182 15.89 9.43 -0.42
C THR A 182 16.31 10.81 -0.89
N ALA A 183 17.17 11.49 -0.12
CA ALA A 183 17.71 12.79 -0.52
C ALA A 183 18.40 12.73 -1.90
N ALA A 184 19.13 11.64 -2.17
CA ALA A 184 19.78 11.41 -3.46
C ALA A 184 18.78 11.34 -4.63
N LYS A 185 17.65 10.63 -4.47
CA LYS A 185 16.61 10.55 -5.51
C LYS A 185 15.87 11.88 -5.66
N SER A 186 15.64 12.59 -4.56
CA SER A 186 15.03 13.92 -4.59
C SER A 186 15.88 14.89 -5.40
N ALA A 187 17.19 14.94 -5.12
CA ALA A 187 18.16 15.74 -5.87
C ALA A 187 18.25 15.32 -7.34
N GLN A 188 18.34 14.01 -7.62
CA GLN A 188 18.47 13.48 -8.98
C GLN A 188 17.31 13.87 -9.89
N GLN A 189 16.07 13.86 -9.37
CA GLN A 189 14.90 14.24 -10.16
C GLN A 189 14.54 15.73 -10.06
N GLN A 190 15.31 16.51 -9.27
CA GLN A 190 15.02 17.90 -8.95
C GLN A 190 13.58 18.04 -8.44
N SER A 191 13.26 17.32 -7.36
CA SER A 191 11.93 17.39 -6.75
C SER A 191 11.63 18.83 -6.31
N PRO A 192 10.46 19.40 -6.68
CA PRO A 192 10.06 20.72 -6.18
C PRO A 192 9.53 20.68 -4.74
N PHE A 193 9.36 19.48 -4.19
CA PHE A 193 8.83 19.24 -2.85
C PHE A 193 9.96 19.07 -1.84
N THR A 194 9.73 19.49 -0.59
CA THR A 194 10.74 19.44 0.47
C THR A 194 10.90 18.03 1.03
N HIS A 195 9.79 17.29 1.14
CA HIS A 195 9.73 16.00 1.83
C HIS A 195 9.36 14.83 0.92
N LEU A 196 9.04 15.09 -0.35
CA LEU A 196 8.48 14.11 -1.28
C LEU A 196 9.29 14.00 -2.57
N LEU A 197 9.27 12.84 -3.22
CA LEU A 197 9.66 12.70 -4.62
C LEU A 197 8.53 13.19 -5.55
N LYS A 198 8.81 13.41 -6.84
CA LYS A 198 7.78 13.77 -7.83
C LYS A 198 6.76 12.62 -7.94
N PRO A 199 5.45 12.90 -7.87
CA PRO A 199 4.44 11.87 -8.01
C PRO A 199 4.32 11.39 -9.46
N LYS A 200 3.82 10.18 -9.64
CA LYS A 200 3.51 9.57 -10.94
C LYS A 200 2.03 9.27 -11.02
N ALA A 201 1.31 10.06 -11.82
CA ALA A 201 -0.14 9.98 -11.96
C ALA A 201 -0.62 8.67 -12.64
N GLY A 202 0.17 8.07 -13.52
CA GLY A 202 -0.31 6.93 -14.33
C GLY A 202 -0.78 5.72 -13.50
N GLY A 203 -0.11 5.42 -12.39
CA GLY A 203 -0.51 4.29 -11.54
C GLY A 203 -1.85 4.51 -10.85
N VAL A 204 -2.16 5.75 -10.44
CA VAL A 204 -3.44 6.07 -9.78
C VAL A 204 -4.56 6.23 -10.79
N ALA A 205 -4.28 6.86 -11.93
CA ALA A 205 -5.21 6.96 -13.05
C ALA A 205 -5.73 5.58 -13.48
N PHE A 206 -4.85 4.58 -13.49
CA PHE A 206 -5.24 3.21 -13.80
C PHE A 206 -6.26 2.64 -12.81
N VAL A 207 -6.01 2.78 -11.51
CA VAL A 207 -6.93 2.27 -10.47
C VAL A 207 -8.28 2.98 -10.58
N LEU A 208 -8.26 4.30 -10.78
CA LEU A 208 -9.46 5.11 -10.98
C LEU A 208 -10.25 4.64 -12.20
N ALA A 209 -9.62 4.46 -13.35
CA ALA A 209 -10.30 3.96 -14.56
C ALA A 209 -10.89 2.54 -14.39
N ALA A 210 -10.22 1.67 -13.62
CA ALA A 210 -10.65 0.29 -13.45
C ALA A 210 -11.71 0.09 -12.36
N MET A 211 -11.70 0.94 -11.33
CA MET A 211 -12.46 0.73 -10.09
C MET A 211 -13.24 1.96 -9.59
N GLY A 212 -13.15 3.11 -10.27
CA GLY A 212 -13.70 4.39 -9.79
C GLY A 212 -15.15 4.32 -9.32
N GLU A 213 -16.01 3.61 -10.07
CA GLU A 213 -17.42 3.42 -9.71
C GLU A 213 -17.64 2.66 -8.39
N GLN A 214 -16.68 1.84 -7.96
CA GLN A 214 -16.78 1.00 -6.75
C GLN A 214 -16.08 1.59 -5.53
N LEU A 215 -15.27 2.64 -5.72
CA LEU A 215 -14.53 3.30 -4.67
C LEU A 215 -15.44 4.30 -3.96
N ASP A 216 -15.58 4.17 -2.65
CA ASP A 216 -16.39 5.09 -1.81
C ASP A 216 -15.65 6.40 -1.58
N ALA A 217 -14.35 6.31 -1.31
CA ALA A 217 -13.52 7.46 -1.01
C ALA A 217 -12.05 7.23 -1.32
N ILE A 218 -11.32 8.33 -1.44
CA ILE A 218 -9.86 8.36 -1.45
C ILE A 218 -9.37 8.62 -0.03
N LEU A 219 -8.49 7.75 0.47
CA LEU A 219 -7.81 7.93 1.74
C LEU A 219 -6.43 8.53 1.48
N ASP A 220 -6.31 9.83 1.68
CA ASP A 220 -5.04 10.54 1.58
C ASP A 220 -4.25 10.36 2.88
N VAL A 221 -3.37 9.36 2.90
CA VAL A 221 -2.63 8.93 4.08
C VAL A 221 -1.24 9.55 4.07
N THR A 222 -0.89 10.26 5.13
CA THR A 222 0.42 10.89 5.30
C THR A 222 1.17 10.19 6.43
N VAL A 223 2.28 9.55 6.09
CA VAL A 223 3.15 8.87 7.06
C VAL A 223 4.36 9.76 7.37
N VAL A 224 4.60 10.03 8.65
CA VAL A 224 5.70 10.88 9.12
C VAL A 224 6.51 10.17 10.19
N TYR A 225 7.83 10.26 10.04
CA TYR A 225 8.82 9.84 11.02
C TYR A 225 9.42 11.10 11.66
N PRO A 226 8.92 11.53 12.82
CA PRO A 226 9.29 12.83 13.40
C PRO A 226 10.74 12.89 13.90
N GLN A 227 11.31 11.75 14.31
CA GLN A 227 12.70 11.62 14.71
C GLN A 227 13.69 12.00 13.60
N GLN A 228 14.97 12.13 13.97
CA GLN A 228 16.04 12.39 13.02
C GLN A 228 16.26 11.17 12.11
N GLY A 229 16.00 11.38 10.81
CA GLY A 229 16.19 10.36 9.78
C GLY A 229 14.99 9.44 9.56
N ILE A 230 14.94 8.83 8.37
CA ILE A 230 13.91 7.85 8.01
C ILE A 230 14.37 6.48 8.52
N PRO A 231 13.58 5.79 9.37
CA PRO A 231 14.02 4.55 9.99
C PRO A 231 14.04 3.39 8.98
N GLY A 232 14.91 2.41 9.20
CA GLY A 232 14.84 1.11 8.54
C GLY A 232 13.88 0.14 9.22
N PHE A 233 13.65 -1.03 8.61
CA PHE A 233 12.83 -2.07 9.22
C PHE A 233 13.45 -2.64 10.51
N TRP A 234 14.78 -2.79 10.53
CA TRP A 234 15.51 -3.23 11.74
C TRP A 234 15.33 -2.25 12.90
N ASP A 235 15.30 -0.94 12.62
CA ASP A 235 15.06 0.07 13.65
C ASP A 235 13.71 -0.13 14.32
N LEU A 236 12.66 -0.46 13.56
CA LEU A 236 11.34 -0.72 14.11
C LEU A 236 11.36 -1.94 15.04
N ILE A 237 11.78 -3.09 14.53
CA ILE A 237 11.68 -4.36 15.26
C ILE A 237 12.65 -4.46 16.44
N SER A 238 13.74 -3.68 16.43
CA SER A 238 14.66 -3.54 17.57
C SER A 238 14.21 -2.50 18.61
N GLY A 239 13.08 -1.82 18.37
CA GLY A 239 12.52 -0.81 19.25
C GLY A 239 13.23 0.55 19.22
N ASN A 240 13.91 0.88 18.13
CA ASN A 240 14.63 2.15 17.90
C ASN A 240 13.77 3.22 17.20
N VAL A 241 12.51 2.91 16.86
CA VAL A 241 11.56 3.89 16.32
C VAL A 241 10.66 4.39 17.45
N PRO A 242 10.86 5.62 17.97
CA PRO A 242 10.10 6.10 19.12
C PRO A 242 8.65 6.41 18.76
N ARG A 243 8.41 6.99 17.57
CA ARG A 243 7.09 7.43 17.14
C ARG A 243 6.92 7.28 15.63
N VAL A 244 5.71 6.96 15.21
CA VAL A 244 5.25 7.04 13.83
C VAL A 244 3.94 7.78 13.83
N ILE A 245 3.84 8.85 13.05
CA ILE A 245 2.61 9.63 12.89
C ILE A 245 1.97 9.22 11.57
N ILE A 246 0.69 8.89 11.61
CA ILE A 246 -0.13 8.58 10.45
C ILE A 246 -1.35 9.49 10.50
N ASP A 247 -1.50 10.31 9.48
CA ASP A 247 -2.62 11.24 9.33
C ASP A 247 -3.46 10.85 8.12
N ILE A 248 -4.74 10.57 8.33
CA ILE A 248 -5.67 10.14 7.29
C ILE A 248 -6.65 11.29 7.01
N LYS A 249 -6.65 11.76 5.76
CA LYS A 249 -7.69 12.66 5.24
C LYS A 249 -8.56 11.89 4.26
N THR A 250 -9.80 11.62 4.67
CA THR A 250 -10.83 11.05 3.77
C THR A 250 -11.27 12.13 2.78
N ARG A 251 -11.24 11.82 1.48
CA ARG A 251 -11.63 12.70 0.39
C ARG A 251 -12.73 12.04 -0.42
N GLU A 252 -13.76 12.79 -0.74
CA GLU A 252 -14.79 12.37 -1.69
C GLU A 252 -14.16 12.08 -3.05
N LEU A 253 -14.61 11.01 -3.70
CA LEU A 253 -14.16 10.66 -5.03
C LEU A 253 -14.99 11.42 -6.07
N ASP A 254 -14.42 12.50 -6.61
CA ASP A 254 -15.03 13.22 -7.74
C ASP A 254 -15.16 12.29 -8.97
N PRO A 255 -16.37 12.07 -9.52
CA PRO A 255 -16.57 11.28 -10.72
C PRO A 255 -15.72 11.71 -11.92
N ALA A 256 -15.37 13.01 -12.01
CA ALA A 256 -14.49 13.53 -13.04
C ALA A 256 -13.08 12.91 -13.00
N LEU A 257 -12.68 12.24 -11.92
CA LEU A 257 -11.37 11.59 -11.82
C LEU A 257 -11.30 10.22 -12.49
N TRP A 258 -12.44 9.60 -12.82
CA TRP A 258 -12.47 8.25 -13.39
C TRP A 258 -13.33 8.07 -14.65
N GLN A 259 -14.08 9.09 -15.06
CA GLN A 259 -14.94 9.04 -16.24
C GLN A 259 -14.24 9.35 -17.58
N GLY A 260 -12.96 9.73 -17.57
CA GLY A 260 -12.20 10.03 -18.79
C GLY A 260 -11.14 8.98 -19.15
N ASP A 261 -10.43 9.22 -20.25
CA ASP A 261 -9.42 8.31 -20.81
C ASP A 261 -7.99 8.86 -20.62
N TYR A 262 -7.30 8.39 -19.58
CA TYR A 262 -5.92 8.84 -19.28
C TYR A 262 -4.89 8.47 -20.37
N GLU A 263 -5.17 7.42 -21.14
CA GLU A 263 -4.26 6.91 -22.16
C GLU A 263 -4.38 7.69 -23.47
N ASN A 264 -5.60 7.99 -23.90
CA ASN A 264 -5.85 8.56 -25.22
C ASN A 264 -6.31 10.02 -25.21
N ASP A 265 -6.71 10.59 -24.07
CA ASP A 265 -7.09 11.99 -23.94
C ASP A 265 -6.01 12.82 -23.23
N PRO A 266 -5.28 13.70 -23.96
CA PRO A 266 -4.27 14.58 -23.37
C PRO A 266 -4.82 15.55 -22.33
N ARG A 267 -6.06 16.03 -22.48
CA ARG A 267 -6.67 16.99 -21.54
C ARG A 267 -6.98 16.30 -20.22
N PHE A 268 -7.66 15.15 -20.29
CA PHE A 268 -7.93 14.35 -19.11
C PHE A 268 -6.65 13.91 -18.39
N ARG A 269 -5.61 13.56 -19.15
CA ARG A 269 -4.29 13.26 -18.57
C ARG A 269 -3.71 14.45 -17.80
N GLU A 270 -3.82 15.66 -18.35
CA GLU A 270 -3.38 16.90 -17.69
C GLU A 270 -4.21 17.16 -16.42
N ASP A 271 -5.53 16.98 -16.47
CA ASP A 271 -6.42 17.15 -15.31
C ASP A 271 -6.03 16.22 -14.15
N ILE A 272 -5.79 14.94 -14.43
CA ILE A 272 -5.34 13.98 -13.41
C ILE A 272 -3.94 14.34 -12.88
N GLN A 273 -3.03 14.81 -13.74
CA GLN A 273 -1.71 15.25 -13.30
C GLN A 273 -1.79 16.47 -12.38
N ASN A 274 -2.65 17.45 -12.71
CA ASN A 274 -2.87 18.64 -11.91
C ASN A 274 -3.51 18.28 -10.55
N TRP A 275 -4.51 17.41 -10.55
CA TRP A 275 -5.11 16.88 -9.31
C TRP A 275 -4.08 16.17 -8.42
N VAL A 276 -3.25 15.29 -8.99
CA VAL A 276 -2.16 14.62 -8.25
C VAL A 276 -1.15 15.63 -7.71
N ASN A 277 -0.77 16.64 -8.49
CA ASN A 277 0.16 17.68 -8.05
C ASN A 277 -0.41 18.48 -6.87
N GLN A 278 -1.69 18.83 -6.92
CA GLN A 278 -2.36 19.53 -5.83
C GLN A 278 -2.41 18.69 -4.54
N LEU A 279 -2.74 17.40 -4.64
CA LEU A 279 -2.63 16.47 -3.52
C LEU A 279 -1.21 16.44 -2.94
N TRP A 280 -0.20 16.48 -3.80
CA TRP A 280 1.20 16.44 -3.38
C TRP A 280 1.65 17.72 -2.68
N ILE A 281 1.22 18.89 -3.14
CA ILE A 281 1.46 20.18 -2.48
C ILE A 281 0.87 20.16 -1.07
N GLU A 282 -0.41 19.76 -0.94
CA GLU A 282 -1.08 19.65 0.35
C GLU A 282 -0.38 18.66 1.28
N LYS A 283 0.06 17.52 0.75
CA LYS A 283 0.78 16.51 1.52
C LYS A 283 2.16 16.98 1.99
N ASP A 284 2.92 17.68 1.15
CA ASP A 284 4.23 18.21 1.54
C ASP A 284 4.10 19.20 2.71
N TRP A 285 3.13 20.12 2.63
CA TRP A 285 2.79 21.03 3.73
C TRP A 285 2.31 20.31 4.98
N ARG A 286 1.48 19.27 4.80
CA ARG A 286 1.01 18.47 5.95
C ARG A 286 2.16 17.76 6.65
N ILE A 287 3.13 17.23 5.90
CA ILE A 287 4.33 16.62 6.48
C ILE A 287 5.11 17.66 7.30
N ASP A 288 5.33 18.86 6.77
CA ASP A 288 6.05 19.90 7.50
C ASP A 288 5.33 20.30 8.81
N ALA A 289 4.01 20.50 8.75
CA ALA A 289 3.19 20.81 9.92
C ALA A 289 3.30 19.72 11.02
N LEU A 290 3.13 18.44 10.65
CA LEU A 290 3.22 17.31 11.59
C LEU A 290 4.62 17.16 12.20
N ARG A 291 5.67 17.47 11.43
CA ARG A 291 7.05 17.49 11.96
C ARG A 291 7.27 18.66 12.92
N GLY A 292 6.64 19.80 12.66
CA GLY A 292 6.67 20.98 13.53
C GLY A 292 6.08 20.72 14.92
N GLU A 293 4.98 19.95 15.01
CA GLU A 293 4.36 19.56 16.28
C GLU A 293 5.24 18.67 17.17
N SER A 294 6.26 18.03 16.58
CA SER A 294 7.15 17.09 17.27
C SER A 294 8.50 17.71 17.65
N ARG A 295 8.70 19.01 17.37
CA ARG A 295 9.91 19.77 17.73
C ARG A 295 9.78 20.39 19.11
#